data_AF-A0A0S8EII9-F1
#
_entry.id   AF-A0A0S8EII9-F1
#
_cell.length_a   1.000
_cell.length_b   1.000
_cell.length_c   1.000
_cell.angle_alpha   90.00
_cell.angle_beta   90.00
_cell.angle_gamma   90.00
#
_symmetry.space_group_name_H-M   'P 1'
#
loop_
_entity.id
_entity.type
_entity.pdbx_description
1 polymer ?
#
loop_
_entity_poly.entity_id
_entity_poly.type
_entity_poly.pdbx_seq_one_letter_code
_entity_poly.pdbx_strand_id
1 'polypeptide(L)'
;MFSAQVDHLLPKSRYPEYADTEANYVLSCYCCNQIKRDFDPLNARPELKEAALDKCRDALIEVCRQYIGERLEKKRKILKESRAIVDRYLAPHS
;
A
#
# COMPACT_ATOMS: atom_id res chain seq x y z
N MET A 1 9.87 7.37 -11.71
CA MET A 1 8.62 7.96 -12.21
C MET A 1 7.70 8.16 -11.01
N PHE A 2 7.51 9.41 -10.55
CA PHE A 2 6.56 9.73 -9.48
C PHE A 2 5.20 10.02 -10.13
N SER A 3 4.55 9.01 -10.67
CA SER A 3 3.18 9.14 -11.18
C SER A 3 2.19 8.78 -10.08
N ALA A 4 1.25 9.69 -9.83
CA ALA A 4 0.00 9.35 -9.14
C ALA A 4 -0.89 8.56 -10.10
N GLN A 5 -1.59 7.57 -9.58
CA GLN A 5 -2.53 6.73 -10.31
C GLN A 5 -3.83 6.65 -9.55
N VAL A 6 -4.93 6.47 -10.29
CA VAL A 6 -6.20 6.05 -9.70
C VAL A 6 -6.03 4.62 -9.21
N ASP A 7 -6.38 4.40 -7.96
CA ASP A 7 -6.29 3.14 -7.23
C ASP A 7 -7.62 2.89 -6.51
N HIS A 8 -7.85 1.64 -6.12
CA HIS A 8 -9.05 1.21 -5.41
C HIS A 8 -8.72 1.02 -3.95
N LEU A 9 -9.50 1.62 -3.06
CA LEU A 9 -9.35 1.46 -1.62
C LEU A 9 -9.62 0.00 -1.22
N LEU A 10 -10.72 -0.56 -1.71
CA LEU A 10 -11.10 -1.97 -1.60
C LEU A 10 -10.74 -2.73 -2.89
N PRO A 11 -10.18 -3.95 -2.79
CA PRO A 11 -9.78 -4.72 -3.96
C PRO A 11 -10.98 -5.17 -4.80
N LYS A 12 -11.00 -4.80 -6.09
CA LYS A 12 -12.07 -5.15 -7.04
C LYS A 12 -12.40 -6.64 -7.11
N SER A 13 -11.39 -7.50 -6.94
CA SER A 13 -11.56 -8.95 -6.99
C SER A 13 -12.38 -9.52 -5.83
N ARG A 14 -12.51 -8.77 -4.73
CA ARG A 14 -13.27 -9.19 -3.54
C ARG A 14 -14.56 -8.40 -3.35
N TYR A 15 -14.58 -7.16 -3.84
CA TYR A 15 -15.72 -6.25 -3.71
C TYR A 15 -16.12 -5.66 -5.07
N PRO A 16 -16.64 -6.48 -6.00
CA PRO A 16 -17.04 -6.02 -7.33
C PRO A 16 -18.16 -4.97 -7.29
N GLU A 17 -19.00 -4.97 -6.27
CA GLU A 17 -20.07 -4.00 -6.05
C GLU A 17 -19.55 -2.57 -5.83
N TYR A 18 -18.32 -2.41 -5.35
CA TYR A 18 -17.66 -1.12 -5.16
C TYR A 18 -16.64 -0.81 -6.27
N ALA A 19 -16.54 -1.65 -7.30
CA ALA A 19 -15.48 -1.55 -8.31
C ALA A 19 -15.46 -0.21 -9.05
N ASP A 20 -16.63 0.39 -9.26
CA ASP A 20 -16.81 1.62 -10.02
C ASP A 20 -17.49 2.74 -9.21
N THR A 21 -17.52 2.60 -7.89
CA THR A 21 -18.02 3.64 -6.98
C THR A 21 -16.92 4.68 -6.73
N GLU A 22 -17.23 5.97 -6.86
CA GLU A 22 -16.29 7.06 -6.59
C GLU A 22 -15.69 7.01 -5.19
N ALA A 23 -16.49 6.57 -4.20
CA ALA A 23 -16.07 6.33 -2.82
C ALA A 23 -14.85 5.40 -2.71
N ASN A 24 -14.75 4.43 -3.62
CA ASN A 24 -13.69 3.43 -3.65
C ASN A 24 -12.45 3.92 -4.41
N TYR A 25 -12.54 5.04 -5.14
CA TYR A 25 -11.40 5.61 -5.84
C TYR A 25 -10.55 6.49 -4.92
N VAL A 26 -9.24 6.26 -5.00
CA VAL A 26 -8.22 7.04 -4.29
C VAL A 26 -7.05 7.34 -5.23
N LEU A 27 -6.30 8.41 -4.94
CA LEU A 27 -5.03 8.66 -5.60
C LEU A 27 -3.91 8.02 -4.79
N SER A 28 -3.09 7.20 -5.44
CA SER A 28 -1.89 6.63 -4.82
C SER A 28 -0.70 6.68 -5.78
N CYS A 29 0.51 6.70 -5.24
CA CYS A 29 1.70 6.62 -6.06
C CYS A 29 1.80 5.22 -6.69
N TYR A 30 2.41 5.07 -7.88
CA TYR A 30 2.59 3.75 -8.51
C TYR A 30 3.17 2.71 -7.53
N CYS A 31 4.23 3.06 -6.79
CA CYS A 31 4.83 2.16 -5.81
C CYS A 31 3.88 1.79 -4.66
N CYS A 32 3.04 2.73 -4.22
CA CYS A 32 2.08 2.56 -3.15
C CYS A 32 1.00 1.56 -3.57
N ASN A 33 0.45 1.76 -4.77
CA ASN A 33 -0.51 0.84 -5.40
C ASN A 33 0.08 -0.57 -5.53
N GLN A 34 1.32 -0.70 -6.04
CA GLN A 34 2.00 -1.99 -6.18
C GLN A 34 2.33 -2.67 -4.83
N ILE A 35 2.44 -1.92 -3.75
CA ILE A 35 2.64 -2.49 -2.40
C ILE A 35 1.30 -2.91 -1.80
N LYS A 36 0.26 -2.09 -1.97
CA LYS A 36 -1.09 -2.36 -1.50
C LYS A 36 -1.66 -3.60 -2.17
N ARG A 37 -1.66 -3.66 -3.51
CA ARG A 37 -2.24 -4.75 -4.32
C ARG A 37 -3.64 -5.14 -3.84
N ASP A 38 -3.82 -6.41 -3.49
CA ASP A 38 -5.08 -7.01 -3.05
C ASP A 38 -5.29 -6.92 -1.53
N PHE A 39 -4.50 -6.07 -0.85
CA PHE A 39 -4.73 -5.80 0.56
C PHE A 39 -6.14 -5.28 0.78
N ASP A 40 -6.77 -5.88 1.77
CA ASP A 40 -8.14 -5.63 2.15
C ASP A 40 -8.18 -4.95 3.52
N PRO A 41 -8.39 -3.62 3.58
CA PRO A 41 -8.44 -2.90 4.84
C PRO A 41 -9.65 -3.30 5.71
N LEU A 42 -10.74 -3.83 5.13
CA LEU A 42 -11.90 -4.30 5.88
C LEU A 42 -11.63 -5.64 6.59
N ASN A 43 -10.71 -6.46 6.09
CA ASN A 43 -10.27 -7.63 6.83
C ASN A 43 -9.36 -7.28 8.00
N ALA A 44 -8.64 -6.15 7.93
CA ALA A 44 -7.81 -5.66 9.04
C ALA A 44 -8.63 -4.90 10.11
N ARG A 45 -9.76 -4.29 9.72
CA ARG A 45 -10.69 -3.59 10.61
C ARG A 45 -12.15 -4.04 10.33
N PRO A 46 -12.52 -5.27 10.71
CA PRO A 46 -13.82 -5.85 10.40
C PRO A 46 -15.00 -5.07 10.97
N GLU A 47 -14.80 -4.29 12.04
CA GLU A 47 -15.83 -3.42 12.62
C GLU A 47 -16.28 -2.30 11.68
N LEU A 48 -15.53 -2.00 10.61
CA LEU A 48 -15.88 -1.01 9.60
C LEU A 48 -16.76 -1.56 8.47
N LYS A 49 -17.05 -2.88 8.44
CA LYS A 49 -17.82 -3.53 7.37
C LYS A 49 -19.29 -3.11 7.33
N GLU A 50 -19.88 -2.78 8.48
CA GLU A 50 -21.29 -2.37 8.57
C GLU A 50 -21.49 -0.88 8.24
N ALA A 51 -20.42 -0.10 8.20
CA ALA A 51 -20.48 1.31 7.83
C ALA A 51 -20.51 1.47 6.30
N ALA A 52 -21.30 2.43 5.82
CA ALA A 52 -21.21 2.86 4.42
C ALA A 52 -19.78 3.30 4.10
N LEU A 53 -19.26 2.91 2.93
CA LEU A 53 -17.86 3.14 2.53
C LEU A 53 -17.45 4.61 2.70
N ASP A 54 -18.32 5.55 2.32
CA ASP A 54 -18.07 6.99 2.47
C ASP A 54 -17.85 7.43 3.92
N LYS A 55 -18.50 6.78 4.88
CA LYS A 55 -18.41 7.13 6.31
C LYS A 55 -17.14 6.61 6.97
N CYS A 56 -16.59 5.51 6.47
CA CYS A 56 -15.37 4.89 7.01
C CYS A 56 -14.13 5.08 6.12
N ARG A 57 -14.27 5.81 5.00
CA ARG A 57 -13.23 5.98 3.98
C ARG A 57 -11.88 6.43 4.55
N ASP A 58 -11.86 7.46 5.38
CA ASP A 58 -10.61 7.99 5.96
C ASP A 58 -9.95 6.98 6.89
N ALA A 59 -10.74 6.25 7.70
CA ALA A 59 -10.23 5.19 8.56
C ALA A 59 -9.60 4.04 7.74
N LEU A 60 -10.24 3.65 6.63
CA LEU A 60 -9.69 2.63 5.72
C LEU A 60 -8.42 3.10 4.99
N ILE A 61 -8.35 4.39 4.64
CA ILE A 61 -7.14 5.00 4.09
C ILE A 61 -6.00 4.93 5.10
N GLU A 62 -6.25 5.22 6.38
CA GLU A 62 -5.22 5.11 7.42
C GLU A 62 -4.71 3.68 7.60
N VAL A 63 -5.61 2.69 7.58
CA VAL A 63 -5.23 1.26 7.60
C VAL A 63 -4.33 0.92 6.41
N CYS A 64 -4.67 1.42 5.21
CA CYS A 64 -3.84 1.23 4.02
C CYS A 64 -2.47 1.92 4.16
N ARG A 65 -2.43 3.14 4.71
CA ARG A 65 -1.18 3.89 4.94
C ARG A 65 -0.25 3.15 5.90
N GLN A 66 -0.78 2.63 7.00
CA GLN A 66 -0.04 1.81 7.97
C GLN A 66 0.55 0.57 7.29
N TYR A 67 -0.29 -0.20 6.60
CA TYR A 67 0.12 -1.41 5.87
C TYR A 67 1.22 -1.17 4.83
N ILE A 68 1.12 -0.06 4.07
CA ILE A 68 2.10 0.33 3.05
C ILE A 68 3.40 0.79 3.73
N GLY A 69 3.29 1.59 4.79
CA GLY A 69 4.42 2.13 5.55
C GLY A 69 5.32 1.04 6.12
N GLU A 70 4.74 0.04 6.78
CA GLU A 70 5.47 -1.11 7.31
C GLU A 70 6.25 -1.88 6.23
N ARG A 71 5.64 -2.09 5.06
CA ARG A 71 6.29 -2.76 3.93
C ARG A 71 7.39 -1.92 3.30
N LEU A 72 7.18 -0.61 3.20
CA LEU A 72 8.21 0.31 2.72
C LEU A 72 9.42 0.28 3.64
N GLU A 73 9.21 0.31 4.96
CA GLU A 73 10.30 0.27 5.92
C GLU A 73 11.07 -1.04 5.86
N LYS A 74 10.37 -2.18 5.77
CA LYS A 74 11.00 -3.49 5.57
C LYS A 74 11.86 -3.52 4.29
N LYS A 75 11.35 -2.97 3.18
CA LYS A 75 12.10 -2.87 1.92
C LYS A 75 13.32 -1.95 2.04
N ARG A 76 13.20 -0.81 2.74
CA ARG A 76 14.34 0.11 3.00
C ARG A 76 15.44 -0.56 3.81
N LYS A 77 15.07 -1.32 4.85
CA LYS A 77 16.03 -2.08 5.66
C LYS A 77 16.80 -3.10 4.82
N ILE A 78 16.09 -3.90 4.01
CA ILE A 78 16.72 -4.86 3.10
C ILE A 78 17.66 -4.15 2.12
N LEU A 79 17.21 -3.04 1.50
CA LEU A 79 18.04 -2.29 0.56
C LEU A 79 19.32 -1.75 1.22
N LYS A 80 19.22 -1.25 2.45
CA LYS A 80 20.38 -0.76 3.23
C LYS A 80 21.38 -1.89 3.51
N GLU A 81 20.88 -3.05 3.92
CA GLU A 81 21.71 -4.25 4.18
C GLU A 81 22.38 -4.75 2.90
N SER A 82 21.62 -4.86 1.79
CA SER A 82 22.15 -5.27 0.48
C SER A 82 23.22 -4.30 -0.02
N ARG A 83 23.01 -2.98 0.14
CA ARG A 83 23.99 -1.98 -0.27
C ARG A 83 25.29 -2.08 0.53
N ALA A 84 25.21 -2.31 1.85
CA ALA A 84 26.39 -2.52 2.69
C ALA A 84 27.17 -3.80 2.34
N ILE A 85 26.54 -4.79 1.72
CA ILE A 85 27.23 -5.97 1.18
C ILE A 85 27.96 -5.59 -0.12
N VAL A 86 27.24 -4.98 -1.06
CA VAL A 86 27.81 -4.56 -2.36
C VAL A 86 28.99 -3.61 -2.16
N ASP A 87 28.86 -2.61 -1.30
CA ASP A 87 29.91 -1.64 -1.01
C ASP A 87 31.18 -2.31 -0.43
N ARG A 88 31.04 -3.39 0.35
CA ARG A 88 32.18 -4.18 0.86
C ARG A 88 32.91 -4.94 -0.24
N TYR A 89 32.21 -5.44 -1.26
CA TYR A 89 32.82 -6.14 -2.39
C TYR A 89 33.41 -5.19 -3.43
N LEU A 90 32.89 -3.97 -3.54
CA LEU A 90 33.38 -2.95 -4.46
C LEU A 90 34.47 -2.06 -3.85
N ALA A 91 34.68 -2.12 -2.53
CA ALA A 91 35.82 -1.46 -1.89
C ALA A 91 37.12 -2.07 -2.48
N PRO A 92 38.00 -1.26 -3.10
CA PRO A 92 39.22 -1.78 -3.68
C PRO A 92 40.03 -2.49 -2.60
N HIS A 93 40.40 -3.74 -2.85
CA HIS A 93 41.37 -4.48 -2.03
C HIS A 93 42.71 -3.76 -2.14
N SER A 94 42.96 -2.81 -1.24
CA SER A 94 44.27 -2.22 -0.98
C SER A 94 45.11 -3.15 -0.12
#